data_AF-A0A452CI61-F1
#
_entry.id   AF-A0A452CI61-F1
#
_cell.length_a   1.000
_cell.length_b   1.000
_cell.length_c   1.000
_cell.angle_alpha   90.00
_cell.angle_beta   90.00
_cell.angle_gamma   90.00
#
_symmetry.space_group_name_H-M   'P 1'
#
loop_
_entity.id
_entity.type
_entity.pdbx_description
1 polymer ?
#
loop_
_entity_poly.entity_id
_entity_poly.type
_entity_poly.pdbx_seq_one_letter_code
_entity_poly.pdbx_strand_id
1 'polypeptide(L)'
;MASSLLAGERLVRALGPGGELEPEQLPGKLRAELEAVLGKKHKGGDRSAGPARLVSFRLIRDLHQYLRERGSTLYLHELLEGSEIYLPEVVKPPRNPELVARLEKIKIQLANEEYKRITRNVTCQDSRHGGTLSDLGKQAAFVCTYLGSQYIFTEMTSQVLAALIVASVVGLAELYIMVRVMEGELGEL
;
A
#
# COMPACT_ATOMS: atom_id res chain seq x y z
N MET A 1 5.69 24.27 -18.66
CA MET A 1 5.85 25.72 -18.39
C MET A 1 4.57 26.20 -17.73
N ALA A 2 4.65 26.83 -16.55
CA ALA A 2 3.47 27.39 -15.90
C ALA A 2 2.84 28.44 -16.82
N SER A 3 1.56 28.28 -17.15
CA SER A 3 0.86 29.13 -18.11
C SER A 3 0.15 30.32 -17.42
N SER A 4 0.07 30.30 -16.10
CA SER A 4 -0.69 31.27 -15.31
C SER A 4 -0.14 31.44 -13.89
N LEU A 5 -0.51 32.54 -13.26
CA LEU A 5 -0.17 32.89 -11.88
C LEU A 5 -1.38 33.40 -11.12
N LEU A 6 -1.36 33.25 -9.80
CA LEU A 6 -2.36 33.79 -8.88
C LEU A 6 -2.01 35.25 -8.62
N ALA A 7 -2.94 36.16 -8.91
CA ALA A 7 -2.71 37.58 -8.68
C ALA A 7 -2.63 37.90 -7.19
N GLY A 8 -1.50 38.50 -6.80
CA GLY A 8 -1.31 39.04 -5.46
C GLY A 8 -2.23 40.22 -5.16
N GLU A 9 -2.40 40.53 -3.87
CA GLU A 9 -3.25 41.63 -3.42
C GLU A 9 -2.78 43.00 -3.91
N ARG A 10 -1.47 43.16 -4.14
CA ARG A 10 -0.89 44.40 -4.66
C ARG A 10 -1.30 44.66 -6.11
N LEU A 11 -1.17 43.67 -6.99
CA LEU A 11 -1.60 43.76 -8.39
C LEU A 11 -3.08 44.14 -8.50
N VAL A 12 -3.90 43.61 -7.61
CA VAL A 12 -5.34 43.89 -7.59
C VAL A 12 -5.63 45.31 -7.13
N ARG A 13 -4.91 45.81 -6.12
CA ARG A 13 -5.04 47.20 -5.65
C ARG A 13 -4.54 48.19 -6.70
N ALA A 14 -3.45 47.86 -7.39
CA ALA A 14 -2.88 48.70 -8.44
C ALA A 14 -3.83 48.88 -9.64
N LEU A 15 -4.65 47.87 -9.94
CA LEU A 15 -5.67 47.90 -11.01
C LEU A 15 -7.03 48.44 -10.55
N GLY A 16 -7.24 48.67 -9.25
CA GLY A 16 -8.48 49.25 -8.73
C GLY A 16 -8.61 50.75 -9.01
N PRO A 17 -9.82 51.33 -8.85
CA PRO A 17 -10.04 52.77 -9.03
C PRO A 17 -9.16 53.58 -8.07
N GLY A 18 -8.30 54.44 -8.63
CA GLY A 18 -7.30 55.22 -7.89
C GLY A 18 -5.99 54.47 -7.59
N GLY A 19 -5.76 53.32 -8.22
CA GLY A 19 -4.54 52.54 -8.08
C GLY A 19 -3.35 53.09 -8.87
N GLU A 20 -2.17 52.54 -8.60
CA GLU A 20 -0.88 52.95 -9.19
C GLU A 20 -0.84 52.88 -10.73
N LEU A 21 -1.74 52.12 -11.37
CA LEU A 21 -1.82 51.97 -12.83
C LEU A 21 -2.85 52.89 -13.51
N GLU A 22 -3.62 53.68 -12.75
CA GLU A 22 -4.50 54.74 -13.28
C GLU A 22 -3.76 55.87 -14.01
N PRO A 23 -2.66 56.45 -13.46
CA PRO A 23 -1.95 57.55 -14.11
C PRO A 23 -1.23 57.13 -15.41
N GLU A 24 -0.96 55.84 -15.58
CA GLU A 24 -0.25 55.27 -16.73
C GLU A 24 -1.12 55.14 -18.00
N GLN A 25 -2.45 55.31 -17.89
CA GLN A 25 -3.43 55.17 -19.00
C GLN A 25 -3.17 53.92 -19.85
N LEU A 26 -3.34 52.76 -19.21
CA LEU A 26 -3.22 51.47 -19.87
C LEU A 26 -4.14 51.38 -21.11
N PRO A 27 -3.74 50.63 -22.16
CA PRO A 27 -4.62 50.35 -23.28
C PRO A 27 -5.92 49.74 -22.78
N GLY A 28 -7.07 50.34 -23.14
CA GLY A 28 -8.38 49.94 -22.61
C GLY A 28 -8.71 48.46 -22.79
N LYS A 29 -8.15 47.83 -23.85
CA LYS A 29 -8.26 46.38 -24.08
C LYS A 29 -7.57 45.55 -22.99
N LEU A 30 -6.31 45.86 -22.67
CA LEU A 30 -5.55 45.13 -21.65
C LEU A 30 -6.13 45.35 -20.25
N ARG A 31 -6.54 46.58 -19.96
CA ARG A 31 -7.16 46.91 -18.68
C ARG A 31 -8.47 46.17 -18.50
N ALA A 32 -9.33 46.15 -19.52
CA ALA A 32 -10.58 45.40 -19.50
C ALA A 32 -10.35 43.89 -19.33
N GLU A 33 -9.33 43.31 -19.98
CA GLU A 33 -8.99 41.90 -19.83
C GLU A 33 -8.50 41.56 -18.42
N LEU A 34 -7.63 42.40 -17.84
CA LEU A 34 -7.15 42.25 -16.47
C LEU A 34 -8.29 42.42 -15.45
N GLU A 35 -9.10 43.47 -15.58
CA GLU A 35 -10.27 43.71 -14.71
C GLU A 35 -11.32 42.59 -14.84
N ALA A 36 -11.56 42.06 -16.05
CA ALA A 36 -12.47 40.92 -16.25
C ALA A 36 -11.97 39.63 -15.59
N VAL A 37 -10.65 39.42 -15.58
CA VAL A 37 -10.01 38.28 -14.93
C VAL A 37 -10.02 38.43 -13.39
N LEU A 38 -9.80 39.64 -12.89
CA LEU A 38 -9.75 39.94 -11.45
C LEU A 38 -11.14 40.14 -10.81
N GLY A 39 -12.12 40.62 -11.57
CA GLY A 39 -13.49 40.91 -11.15
C GLY A 39 -14.35 39.67 -10.92
N LYS A 40 -13.91 38.50 -11.38
CA LYS A 40 -14.54 37.20 -11.07
C LYS A 40 -14.26 36.83 -9.60
N LYS A 41 -14.98 37.45 -8.67
CA LYS A 41 -14.99 37.13 -7.24
C LYS A 41 -15.89 35.91 -7.01
N HIS A 42 -15.34 34.79 -6.57
CA HIS A 42 -16.14 33.59 -6.29
C HIS A 42 -17.01 33.78 -5.04
N LYS A 43 -18.33 33.56 -5.18
CA LYS A 43 -19.23 33.19 -4.08
C LYS A 43 -19.15 31.65 -3.96
N GLY A 44 -18.73 31.11 -2.83
CA GLY A 44 -18.86 29.67 -2.56
C GLY A 44 -17.74 29.03 -1.74
N GLY A 45 -17.86 29.11 -0.42
CA GLY A 45 -18.09 27.94 0.44
C GLY A 45 -17.17 26.72 0.53
N ASP A 46 -16.15 26.48 -0.31
CA ASP A 46 -15.39 25.22 -0.22
C ASP A 46 -13.87 25.38 -0.18
N ARG A 47 -13.25 24.77 0.85
CA ARG A 47 -11.84 24.92 1.24
C ARG A 47 -10.90 23.97 0.50
N SER A 48 -11.07 23.82 -0.82
CA SER A 48 -10.16 23.02 -1.66
C SER A 48 -9.70 23.80 -2.90
N ALA A 49 -8.61 24.56 -2.71
CA ALA A 49 -7.56 24.90 -3.67
C ALA A 49 -7.90 25.01 -5.19
N GLY A 50 -8.38 26.19 -5.62
CA GLY A 50 -8.07 26.79 -6.94
C GLY A 50 -9.19 27.55 -7.69
N PRO A 51 -8.94 28.72 -8.34
CA PRO A 51 -7.84 29.68 -8.17
C PRO A 51 -8.32 31.08 -7.73
N ALA A 52 -7.63 31.67 -6.76
CA ALA A 52 -7.68 33.11 -6.54
C ALA A 52 -7.16 33.81 -7.80
N ARG A 53 -8.01 34.58 -8.50
CA ARG A 53 -7.60 35.60 -9.50
C ARG A 53 -6.46 35.16 -10.44
N LEU A 54 -6.72 34.15 -11.27
CA LEU A 54 -5.71 33.56 -12.16
C LEU A 54 -5.40 34.46 -13.36
N VAL A 55 -4.19 35.00 -13.46
CA VAL A 55 -3.72 35.83 -14.57
C VAL A 55 -2.76 35.04 -15.46
N SER A 56 -2.93 35.10 -16.78
CA SER A 56 -2.02 34.44 -17.71
C SER A 56 -0.69 35.21 -17.84
N PHE A 57 0.43 34.49 -18.04
CA PHE A 57 1.75 35.13 -18.23
C PHE A 57 1.82 36.03 -19.47
N ARG A 58 0.95 35.81 -20.47
CA ARG A 58 0.90 36.65 -21.68
C ARG A 58 0.49 38.07 -21.34
N LEU A 59 -0.57 38.24 -20.54
CA LEU A 59 -1.08 39.55 -20.15
C LEU A 59 -0.06 40.34 -19.33
N ILE A 60 0.70 39.66 -18.48
CA ILE A 60 1.71 40.28 -17.62
C ILE A 60 2.92 40.71 -18.43
N ARG A 61 3.31 39.90 -19.43
CA ARG A 61 4.35 40.28 -20.38
C ARG A 61 3.94 41.50 -21.18
N ASP A 62 2.68 41.55 -21.64
CA ASP A 62 2.18 42.70 -22.39
C ASP A 62 2.16 43.95 -21.49
N LEU A 63 1.67 43.84 -20.26
CA LEU A 63 1.71 44.90 -19.24
C LEU A 63 3.15 45.41 -19.02
N HIS A 64 4.12 44.50 -18.85
CA HIS A 64 5.53 44.86 -18.68
C HIS A 64 6.10 45.60 -19.90
N GLN A 65 5.73 45.19 -21.12
CA GLN A 65 6.16 45.88 -22.33
C GLN A 65 5.61 47.30 -22.38
N TYR A 66 4.33 47.50 -22.05
CA TYR A 66 3.72 48.84 -22.02
C TYR A 66 4.36 49.77 -20.98
N LEU A 67 4.63 49.27 -19.77
CA LEU A 67 5.32 50.02 -18.72
C LEU A 67 6.73 50.45 -19.15
N ARG A 68 7.44 49.56 -19.84
CA ARG A 68 8.78 49.83 -20.36
C ARG A 68 8.78 50.88 -21.48
N GLU A 69 7.80 50.84 -22.36
CA GLU A 69 7.64 51.82 -23.45
C GLU A 69 7.25 53.22 -22.94
N ARG A 70 6.50 53.29 -21.83
CA ARG A 70 6.11 54.55 -21.16
C ARG A 70 7.21 55.12 -20.27
N GLY A 71 8.20 54.31 -19.87
CA GLY A 71 9.24 54.73 -18.93
C GLY A 71 8.71 54.91 -17.50
N SER A 72 7.75 54.07 -17.10
CA SER A 72 7.12 54.11 -15.78
C SER A 72 8.13 53.91 -14.65
N THR A 73 7.90 54.53 -13.50
CA THR A 73 8.69 54.31 -12.27
C THR A 73 8.34 53.01 -11.57
N LEU A 74 7.21 52.37 -11.93
CA LEU A 74 6.74 51.14 -11.32
C LEU A 74 7.47 49.92 -11.86
N TYR A 75 8.04 49.12 -10.97
CA TYR A 75 8.72 47.89 -11.36
C TYR A 75 7.77 46.68 -11.32
N LEU A 76 7.92 45.79 -12.30
CA LEU A 76 7.07 44.59 -12.40
C LEU A 76 7.15 43.70 -11.14
N HIS A 77 8.32 43.60 -10.53
CA HIS A 77 8.50 42.77 -9.33
C HIS A 77 7.77 43.33 -8.11
N GLU A 78 7.59 44.66 -8.02
CA GLU A 78 6.82 45.31 -6.94
C GLU A 78 5.32 45.06 -7.10
N LEU A 79 4.85 45.03 -8.35
CA LEU A 79 3.46 44.69 -8.70
C LEU A 79 3.14 43.21 -8.48
N LEU A 80 4.12 42.33 -8.75
CA LEU A 80 4.01 40.89 -8.55
C LEU A 80 4.33 40.43 -7.12
N GLU A 81 4.59 41.36 -6.20
CA GLU A 81 4.80 41.04 -4.79
C GLU A 81 3.54 40.38 -4.20
N GLY A 82 3.71 39.16 -3.70
CA GLY A 82 2.61 38.33 -3.20
C GLY A 82 1.83 37.57 -4.26
N SER A 83 2.32 37.50 -5.50
CA SER A 83 1.79 36.58 -6.53
C SER A 83 2.43 35.20 -6.43
N GLU A 84 1.63 34.14 -6.64
CA GLU A 84 2.08 32.76 -6.60
C GLU A 84 1.95 32.09 -7.98
N ILE A 85 2.86 31.16 -8.31
CA ILE A 85 2.81 30.44 -9.58
C ILE A 85 1.76 29.34 -9.49
N TYR A 86 0.79 29.31 -10.41
CA TYR A 86 -0.21 28.25 -10.45
C TYR A 86 0.36 26.99 -11.13
N LEU A 87 0.50 25.92 -10.36
CA LEU A 87 0.76 24.57 -10.89
C LEU A 87 -0.56 23.80 -10.92
N PRO A 88 -1.11 23.48 -12.10
CA PRO A 88 -2.31 22.65 -12.17
C PRO A 88 -1.98 21.28 -11.57
N GLU A 89 -2.77 20.86 -10.59
CA GLU A 89 -2.62 19.53 -10.01
C GLU A 89 -3.04 18.48 -11.06
N VAL A 90 -2.16 17.50 -11.28
CA VAL A 90 -2.44 16.42 -12.22
C VAL A 90 -3.53 15.53 -11.62
N VAL A 91 -4.72 15.57 -12.22
CA VAL A 91 -5.84 14.71 -11.82
C VAL A 91 -5.43 13.26 -12.06
N LYS A 92 -5.26 12.49 -10.97
CA LYS A 92 -5.00 11.06 -11.05
C LYS A 92 -6.29 10.38 -11.51
N PRO A 93 -6.28 9.59 -12.60
CA PRO A 93 -7.49 8.93 -13.08
C PRO A 93 -8.06 8.00 -12.01
N PRO A 94 -9.39 7.80 -11.96
CA PRO A 94 -10.02 6.92 -10.98
C PRO A 94 -9.50 5.50 -11.17
N ARG A 95 -9.15 4.87 -10.05
CA ARG A 95 -8.52 3.54 -10.04
C ARG A 95 -9.57 2.47 -10.36
N ASN A 96 -9.28 1.56 -11.29
CA ASN A 96 -10.17 0.45 -11.63
C ASN A 96 -10.37 -0.44 -10.38
N PRO A 97 -11.63 -0.67 -9.92
CA PRO A 97 -11.92 -1.47 -8.72
C PRO A 97 -11.41 -2.91 -8.81
N GLU A 98 -11.38 -3.51 -10.01
CA GLU A 98 -10.87 -4.86 -10.21
C GLU A 98 -9.38 -4.97 -9.91
N LEU A 99 -8.60 -3.95 -10.29
CA LEU A 99 -7.16 -3.90 -10.04
C LEU A 99 -6.86 -3.65 -8.55
N VAL A 100 -7.71 -2.88 -7.86
CA VAL A 100 -7.60 -2.68 -6.41
C VAL A 100 -7.83 -4.00 -5.68
N ALA A 101 -8.88 -4.74 -6.03
CA ALA A 101 -9.16 -6.05 -5.46
C ALA A 101 -8.02 -7.06 -5.72
N ARG A 102 -7.39 -7.03 -6.90
CA ARG A 102 -6.21 -7.86 -7.17
C ARG A 102 -5.01 -7.47 -6.32
N LEU A 103 -4.77 -6.18 -6.11
CA LEU A 103 -3.67 -5.71 -5.25
C LEU A 103 -3.88 -6.08 -3.79
N GLU A 104 -5.11 -6.00 -3.29
CA GLU A 104 -5.44 -6.46 -1.94
C GLU A 104 -5.17 -7.96 -1.78
N LYS A 105 -5.57 -8.77 -2.77
CA LYS A 105 -5.25 -10.20 -2.81
C LYS A 105 -3.74 -10.45 -2.79
N ILE A 106 -2.97 -9.76 -3.63
CA ILE A 106 -1.50 -9.89 -3.68
C ILE A 106 -0.87 -9.45 -2.35
N LYS A 107 -1.36 -8.38 -1.73
CA LYS A 107 -0.88 -7.90 -0.42
C LYS A 107 -1.11 -8.94 0.67
N ILE A 108 -2.29 -9.55 0.69
CA ILE A 108 -2.62 -10.63 1.63
C ILE A 108 -1.72 -11.85 1.38
N GLN A 109 -1.51 -12.23 0.12
CA GLN A 109 -0.64 -13.36 -0.25
C GLN A 109 0.80 -13.14 0.22
N LEU A 110 1.40 -11.99 -0.11
CA LEU A 110 2.76 -11.65 0.30
C LEU A 110 2.90 -11.59 1.81
N ALA A 111 1.93 -10.99 2.52
CA ALA A 111 1.94 -10.96 3.98
C ALA A 111 1.88 -12.37 4.58
N ASN A 112 1.07 -13.26 4.00
CA ASN A 112 0.97 -14.66 4.44
C ASN A 112 2.26 -15.44 4.15
N GLU A 113 2.86 -15.23 2.99
CA GLU A 113 4.15 -15.86 2.62
C GLU A 113 5.28 -15.37 3.53
N GLU A 114 5.33 -14.07 3.79
CA GLU A 114 6.31 -13.46 4.69
C GLU A 114 6.12 -13.92 6.14
N TYR A 115 4.87 -14.00 6.61
CA TYR A 115 4.54 -14.58 7.91
C TYR A 115 5.06 -16.02 8.01
N LYS A 116 4.72 -16.88 7.04
CA LYS A 116 5.20 -18.27 7.00
C LYS A 116 6.72 -18.37 6.97
N ARG A 117 7.40 -17.50 6.22
CA ARG A 117 8.87 -17.46 6.14
C ARG A 117 9.48 -17.15 7.50
N ILE A 118 8.93 -16.17 8.21
CA ILE A 118 9.45 -15.71 9.51
C ILE A 118 9.13 -16.73 10.61
N THR A 119 7.93 -17.32 10.61
CA THR A 119 7.51 -18.27 11.64
C THR A 119 7.99 -19.70 11.38
N ARG A 120 8.61 -19.97 10.22
CA ARG A 120 9.07 -21.32 9.83
C ARG A 120 9.94 -22.02 10.88
N ASN A 121 10.77 -21.25 11.59
CA ASN A 121 11.71 -21.79 12.59
C ASN A 121 11.10 -21.94 13.99
N VAL A 122 9.93 -21.34 14.21
CA VAL A 122 9.21 -21.37 15.49
C VAL A 122 8.11 -22.43 15.44
N THR A 123 7.47 -22.61 14.28
CA THR A 123 6.43 -23.61 14.09
C THR A 123 7.05 -25.00 13.86
N CYS A 124 7.13 -25.82 14.91
CA CYS A 124 7.58 -27.22 14.82
C CYS A 124 6.64 -28.15 14.01
N GLN A 125 5.56 -27.62 13.40
CA GLN A 125 4.55 -28.40 12.66
C GLN A 125 4.94 -28.78 11.22
N ASP A 126 6.11 -28.38 10.71
CA ASP A 126 6.65 -28.91 9.43
C ASP A 126 7.08 -30.40 9.56
N SER A 127 6.78 -31.01 10.70
CA SER A 127 6.79 -32.44 11.01
C SER A 127 5.63 -33.22 10.35
N ARG A 128 4.96 -32.67 9.32
CA ARG A 128 4.08 -33.46 8.43
C ARG A 128 4.83 -34.48 7.54
N HIS A 129 6.14 -34.61 7.70
CA HIS A 129 6.92 -35.78 7.30
C HIS A 129 7.01 -36.85 8.41
N GLY A 130 6.17 -36.77 9.45
CA GLY A 130 6.12 -37.65 10.61
C GLY A 130 5.77 -39.11 10.35
N GLY A 131 5.74 -39.55 9.08
CA GLY A 131 5.63 -40.97 8.73
C GLY A 131 6.97 -41.71 8.79
N THR A 132 8.08 -41.06 8.44
CA THR A 132 9.37 -41.79 8.29
C THR A 132 9.99 -42.16 9.64
N LEU A 133 9.90 -41.32 10.67
CA LEU A 133 10.48 -41.63 11.98
C LEU A 133 9.66 -42.65 12.78
N SER A 134 8.32 -42.57 12.72
CA SER A 134 7.45 -43.56 13.35
C SER A 134 7.58 -44.93 12.68
N ASP A 135 7.71 -44.97 11.35
CA ASP A 135 7.83 -46.23 10.61
C ASP A 135 9.21 -46.87 10.81
N LEU A 136 10.28 -46.08 10.92
CA LEU A 136 11.62 -46.58 11.24
C LEU A 136 11.67 -47.22 12.63
N GLY A 137 11.02 -46.61 13.63
CA GLY A 137 10.90 -47.16 14.98
C GLY A 137 10.16 -48.49 15.01
N LYS A 138 9.07 -48.60 14.24
CA LYS A 138 8.32 -49.85 14.08
C LYS A 138 9.18 -50.94 13.45
N GLN A 139 9.83 -50.66 12.32
CA GLN A 139 10.69 -51.62 11.64
C GLN A 139 11.85 -52.11 12.52
N ALA A 140 12.51 -51.21 13.25
CA ALA A 140 13.58 -51.57 14.17
C ALA A 140 13.10 -52.44 15.34
N ALA A 141 11.93 -52.14 15.92
CA ALA A 141 11.35 -52.95 16.98
C ALA A 141 10.94 -54.35 16.50
N PHE A 142 10.38 -54.46 15.29
CA PHE A 142 10.03 -55.74 14.67
C PHE A 142 11.27 -56.60 14.42
N VAL A 143 12.33 -56.03 13.86
CA VAL A 143 13.59 -56.74 13.60
C VAL A 143 14.25 -57.20 14.90
N CYS A 144 14.34 -56.33 15.91
CA CYS A 144 14.91 -56.67 17.22
C CYS A 144 14.11 -57.79 17.93
N THR A 145 12.78 -57.72 17.90
CA THR A 145 11.91 -58.74 18.49
C THR A 145 12.02 -60.08 17.74
N TYR A 146 12.11 -60.05 16.41
CA TYR A 146 12.28 -61.26 15.60
C TYR A 146 13.63 -61.95 15.86
N LEU A 147 14.72 -61.18 15.89
CA LEU A 147 16.05 -61.68 16.24
C LEU A 147 16.11 -62.22 17.67
N GLY A 148 15.50 -61.51 18.63
CA GLY A 148 15.41 -61.96 20.03
C GLY A 148 14.60 -63.25 20.18
N SER A 149 13.51 -63.40 19.42
CA SER A 149 12.68 -64.60 19.45
C SER A 149 13.39 -65.83 18.90
N GLN A 150 14.26 -65.70 17.89
CA GLN A 150 15.08 -66.81 17.39
C GLN A 150 16.07 -67.33 18.43
N TYR A 151 16.53 -66.47 19.34
CA TYR A 151 17.55 -66.83 20.34
C TYR A 151 16.97 -67.50 21.60
N ILE A 152 15.68 -67.28 21.90
CA ILE A 152 15.04 -67.77 23.13
C ILE A 152 14.26 -69.08 22.92
N PHE A 153 13.70 -69.33 21.72
CA PHE A 153 12.86 -70.50 21.47
C PHE A 153 13.32 -71.28 20.23
N THR A 154 13.66 -72.56 20.38
CA THR A 154 14.10 -73.45 19.29
C THR A 154 12.94 -74.18 18.58
N GLU A 155 11.75 -74.17 19.17
CA GLU A 155 10.55 -74.87 18.70
C GLU A 155 9.59 -73.93 17.96
N MET A 156 9.28 -74.23 16.69
CA MET A 156 8.48 -73.36 15.81
C MET A 156 7.10 -73.01 16.37
N THR A 157 6.49 -73.91 17.15
CA THR A 157 5.15 -73.72 17.74
C THR A 157 5.12 -72.62 18.80
N SER A 158 6.15 -72.58 19.65
CA SER A 158 6.30 -71.58 20.71
C SER A 158 6.62 -70.19 20.16
N GLN A 159 7.39 -70.11 19.07
CA GLN A 159 7.69 -68.84 18.38
C GLN A 159 6.42 -68.20 17.81
N VAL A 160 5.54 -69.00 17.18
CA VAL A 160 4.28 -68.49 16.62
C VAL A 160 3.35 -67.99 17.71
N LEU A 161 3.23 -68.71 18.84
CA LEU A 161 2.43 -68.27 19.99
C LEU A 161 2.97 -66.99 20.62
N ALA A 162 4.29 -66.88 20.82
CA ALA A 162 4.93 -65.68 21.36
C ALA A 162 4.76 -64.47 20.43
N ALA A 163 4.95 -64.67 19.11
CA ALA A 163 4.76 -63.63 18.11
C ALA A 163 3.30 -63.14 18.06
N LEU A 164 2.32 -64.03 18.18
CA LEU A 164 0.90 -63.67 18.25
C LEU A 164 0.57 -62.82 19.47
N ILE A 165 1.12 -63.15 20.64
CA ILE A 165 0.90 -62.39 21.87
C ILE A 165 1.51 -60.99 21.74
N VAL A 166 2.76 -60.89 21.29
CA VAL A 166 3.44 -59.59 21.13
C VAL A 166 2.75 -58.73 20.08
N ALA A 167 2.33 -59.31 18.95
CA ALA A 167 1.59 -58.60 17.91
C ALA A 167 0.25 -58.06 18.42
N SER A 168 -0.46 -58.83 19.25
CA SER A 168 -1.71 -58.38 19.87
C SER A 168 -1.49 -57.18 20.81
N VAL A 169 -0.45 -57.22 21.65
CA VAL A 169 -0.11 -56.13 22.57
C VAL A 169 0.26 -54.85 21.81
N VAL A 170 1.09 -54.96 20.77
CA VAL A 170 1.47 -53.82 19.92
C VAL A 170 0.25 -53.24 19.20
N GLY A 171 -0.63 -54.09 18.65
CA GLY A 171 -1.86 -53.64 18.01
C GLY A 171 -2.78 -52.87 18.94
N LEU A 172 -2.91 -53.30 20.20
CA LEU A 172 -3.70 -52.58 21.21
C LEU A 172 -3.05 -51.25 21.61
N ALA A 173 -1.71 -51.21 21.71
CA ALA A 173 -0.98 -49.98 22.03
C ALA A 173 -1.14 -48.92 20.93
N GLU A 174 -1.03 -49.32 19.65
CA GLU A 174 -1.25 -48.43 18.50
C GLU A 174 -2.70 -47.91 18.46
N LEU A 175 -3.68 -48.79 18.68
CA LEU A 175 -5.10 -48.40 18.72
C LEU A 175 -5.36 -47.39 19.84
N TYR A 176 -4.78 -47.61 21.02
CA TYR A 176 -4.89 -46.70 22.16
C TYR A 176 -4.27 -45.33 21.86
N ILE A 177 -3.08 -45.29 21.26
CA ILE A 177 -2.41 -44.03 20.89
C ILE A 177 -3.26 -43.28 19.85
N MET A 178 -3.79 -43.96 18.84
CA MET A 178 -4.63 -43.35 17.81
C MET A 178 -5.92 -42.74 18.40
N VAL A 179 -6.59 -43.47 19.30
CA VAL A 179 -7.76 -42.95 20.02
C VAL A 179 -7.40 -41.72 20.85
N ARG A 180 -6.27 -41.74 21.58
CA ARG A 180 -5.84 -40.59 22.38
C ARG A 180 -5.47 -39.37 21.55
N VAL A 181 -4.92 -39.55 20.35
CA VAL A 181 -4.65 -38.45 19.43
C VAL A 181 -5.96 -37.86 18.90
N MET A 182 -6.94 -38.70 18.55
CA MET A 182 -8.27 -38.24 18.13
C MET A 182 -9.01 -37.50 19.24
N GLU A 183 -8.97 -37.99 20.49
CA GLU A 183 -9.54 -37.27 21.63
C GLU A 183 -8.82 -35.96 21.93
N GLY A 184 -7.51 -35.90 21.72
CA GLY A 184 -6.71 -34.68 21.87
C GLY A 184 -7.10 -33.59 20.88
N GLU A 185 -7.42 -33.94 19.63
CA GLU A 185 -7.93 -32.97 18.65
C GLU A 185 -9.36 -32.50 18.95
N LEU A 186 -10.16 -33.28 19.69
CA LEU A 186 -11.50 -32.88 20.14
C LEU A 186 -11.50 -32.04 21.43
N GLY A 187 -10.41 -32.03 22.20
CA GLY A 187 -10.28 -31.27 23.44
C GLY A 187 -9.81 -29.81 23.28
N GLU A 188 -9.42 -29.38 22.08
CA GLU A 188 -8.99 -28.01 21.77
C GLU A 188 -10.02 -27.20 20.93
N LEU A 189 -11.28 -27.66 20.85
CA LEU A 189 -12.42 -26.89 20.34
C LEU A 189 -13.35 -26.45 21.49
#